data_AF-A0A2K8YWV4-F1
#
_entry.id   AF-A0A2K8YWV4-F1
#
_cell.length_a   1.000
_cell.length_b   1.000
_cell.length_c   1.000
_cell.angle_alpha   90.00
_cell.angle_beta   90.00
_cell.angle_gamma   90.00
#
_symmetry.space_group_name_H-M   'P 1'
#
loop_
_entity.id
_entity.type
_entity.pdbx_description
1 polymer ?
#
loop_
_entity_poly.entity_id
_entity_poly.type
_entity_poly.pdbx_seq_one_letter_code
_entity_poly.pdbx_strand_id
1 'polypeptide(L)'
;MDAEVAKRVVYQLAFNWVQLNLPTDRLTYTDYINAIGGLQVITDDPTRTKAIFSAILDQANELGYSSEWVEVELKFEAQAEAVGDRAKWLRLDVAAREASDESLDLYNLRVSRFISKPGSNGKESND
;
A
#
# COMPACT_ATOMS: atom_id res chain seq x y z
N MET A 1 8.30 14.50 -12.85
CA MET A 1 6.83 14.62 -12.75
C MET A 1 6.39 16.07 -12.48
N ASP A 2 5.20 16.50 -12.90
CA ASP A 2 4.64 17.81 -12.51
C ASP A 2 4.27 17.81 -11.02
N ALA A 3 4.81 18.75 -10.26
CA ALA A 3 4.61 18.88 -8.82
C ALA A 3 3.12 19.05 -8.45
N GLU A 4 2.32 19.72 -9.28
CA GLU A 4 0.89 19.90 -9.02
C GLU A 4 0.09 18.61 -9.22
N VAL A 5 0.50 17.77 -10.18
CA VAL A 5 -0.09 16.43 -10.38
C VAL A 5 0.21 15.53 -9.19
N ALA A 6 1.48 15.48 -8.76
CA ALA A 6 1.91 14.69 -7.61
C ALA A 6 1.14 15.09 -6.34
N LYS A 7 1.06 16.40 -6.09
CA LYS A 7 0.32 16.97 -4.95
C LYS A 7 -1.15 16.56 -4.99
N ARG A 8 -1.83 16.73 -6.13
CA ARG A 8 -3.24 16.35 -6.27
C ARG A 8 -3.48 14.88 -5.96
N VAL A 9 -2.61 13.98 -6.42
CA VAL A 9 -2.73 12.55 -6.12
C VAL A 9 -2.59 12.29 -4.62
N VAL A 10 -1.60 12.88 -3.95
CA VAL A 10 -1.42 12.72 -2.50
C VAL A 10 -2.67 13.15 -1.73
N TYR A 11 -3.23 14.34 -2.02
CA TYR A 11 -4.44 14.82 -1.33
C TYR A 11 -5.67 13.94 -1.62
N GLN A 12 -5.85 13.50 -2.86
CA GLN A 12 -6.97 12.63 -3.21
C GLN A 12 -6.89 11.28 -2.47
N LEU A 13 -5.71 10.70 -2.39
CA LEU A 13 -5.50 9.43 -1.71
C LEU A 13 -5.66 9.58 -0.18
N ALA A 14 -5.17 10.67 0.41
CA ALA A 14 -5.37 10.96 1.82
C ALA A 14 -6.87 11.12 2.14
N PHE A 15 -7.63 11.78 1.26
CA PHE A 15 -9.08 11.89 1.41
C PHE A 15 -9.76 10.51 1.35
N ASN A 16 -9.37 9.65 0.41
CA ASN A 16 -9.91 8.29 0.31
C ASN A 16 -9.64 7.47 1.58
N TRP A 17 -8.46 7.63 2.18
CA TRP A 17 -8.13 6.99 3.46
C TRP A 17 -9.10 7.42 4.56
N VAL A 18 -9.32 8.73 4.71
CA VAL A 18 -10.26 9.28 5.71
C VAL A 18 -11.66 8.72 5.52
N GLN A 19 -12.14 8.62 4.28
CA GLN A 19 -13.51 8.17 3.99
C GLN A 19 -13.78 6.72 4.42
N LEU A 20 -12.76 5.87 4.50
CA LEU A 20 -12.93 4.49 4.97
C LEU A 20 -13.08 4.38 6.49
N ASN A 21 -12.78 5.44 7.25
CA ASN A 21 -12.92 5.47 8.71
C ASN A 21 -12.29 4.24 9.41
N LEU A 22 -11.10 3.82 8.95
CA LEU A 22 -10.35 2.75 9.61
C LEU A 22 -10.03 3.16 11.07
N PRO A 23 -9.96 2.20 12.01
CA PRO A 23 -9.53 2.49 13.38
C PRO A 23 -8.20 3.25 13.39
N THR A 24 -8.09 4.28 14.22
CA THR A 24 -6.88 5.07 14.38
C THR A 24 -6.87 5.69 15.77
N ASP A 25 -5.73 5.62 16.46
CA ASP A 25 -5.58 6.20 17.80
C ASP A 25 -4.85 7.54 17.74
N ARG A 26 -3.98 7.71 16.74
CA ARG A 26 -3.01 8.82 16.71
C ARG A 26 -2.85 9.49 15.35
N LEU A 27 -3.19 8.82 14.26
CA LEU A 27 -2.90 9.38 12.93
C LEU A 27 -3.89 10.47 12.56
N THR A 28 -3.32 11.60 12.14
CA THR A 28 -4.03 12.75 11.63
C THR A 28 -4.04 12.75 10.10
N TYR A 29 -4.85 13.63 9.51
CA TYR A 29 -4.85 13.83 8.06
C TYR A 29 -3.47 14.24 7.51
N THR A 30 -2.70 15.01 8.30
CA THR A 30 -1.34 15.39 7.94
C THR A 30 -0.41 14.17 7.88
N ASP A 31 -0.59 13.20 8.77
CA ASP A 31 0.20 11.95 8.74
C ASP A 31 -0.11 11.12 7.50
N TYR A 32 -1.38 11.08 7.06
CA TYR A 32 -1.76 10.42 5.81
C TYR A 32 -1.08 11.07 4.60
N ILE A 33 -1.13 12.41 4.52
CA ILE A 33 -0.44 13.16 3.46
C ILE A 33 1.06 12.86 3.46
N ASN A 34 1.70 12.84 4.63
CA ASN A 34 3.13 12.60 4.75
C ASN A 34 3.50 11.16 4.33
N ALA A 35 2.72 10.16 4.75
CA ALA A 35 2.94 8.76 4.39
C ALA A 35 2.81 8.55 2.87
N ILE A 36 1.74 9.06 2.27
CA ILE A 36 1.50 8.95 0.82
C ILE A 36 2.53 9.78 0.03
N GLY A 37 2.89 10.96 0.53
CA GLY A 37 3.91 11.81 -0.06
C GLY A 37 5.29 11.13 -0.09
N GLY A 38 5.67 10.45 0.98
CA GLY A 38 6.90 9.64 1.03
C GLY A 38 6.92 8.55 -0.04
N LEU A 39 5.82 7.81 -0.20
CA LEU A 39 5.68 6.82 -1.28
C LEU A 39 5.75 7.46 -2.67
N GLN A 40 5.08 8.60 -2.86
CA GLN A 40 5.06 9.34 -4.13
C GLN A 40 6.44 9.83 -4.55
N VAL A 41 7.25 10.30 -3.59
CA VAL A 41 8.64 10.73 -3.83
C VAL A 41 9.51 9.55 -4.26
N ILE A 42 9.33 8.38 -3.64
CA ILE A 42 10.16 7.21 -3.92
C ILE A 42 9.79 6.57 -5.26
N THR A 43 8.50 6.46 -5.57
CA THR A 43 8.04 5.88 -6.83
C THR A 43 8.23 6.82 -8.03
N ASP A 44 8.16 8.14 -7.82
CA ASP A 44 8.10 9.18 -8.87
C ASP A 44 7.07 8.90 -9.99
N ASP A 45 6.03 8.13 -9.67
CA ASP A 45 4.95 7.76 -10.59
C ASP A 45 3.60 7.78 -9.85
N PRO A 46 2.67 8.70 -10.19
CA PRO A 46 1.36 8.78 -9.56
C PRO A 46 0.49 7.56 -9.78
N THR A 47 0.63 6.89 -10.93
CA THR A 47 -0.13 5.69 -11.26
C THR A 47 0.34 4.55 -10.38
N ARG A 48 1.66 4.38 -10.25
CA ARG A 48 2.27 3.38 -9.35
C ARG A 48 1.92 3.66 -7.89
N THR A 49 2.04 4.91 -7.43
CA THR A 49 1.66 5.35 -6.08
C THR A 49 0.22 4.98 -5.77
N LYS A 50 -0.71 5.34 -6.67
CA LYS A 50 -2.12 5.01 -6.53
C LYS A 50 -2.35 3.51 -6.44
N ALA A 51 -1.72 2.72 -7.31
CA ALA A 51 -1.88 1.27 -7.32
C ALA A 51 -1.41 0.62 -6.01
N ILE A 52 -0.24 1.01 -5.50
CA ILE A 52 0.30 0.50 -4.23
C ILE A 52 -0.61 0.91 -3.07
N PHE A 53 -0.93 2.19 -2.98
CA PHE A 53 -1.76 2.73 -1.90
C PHE A 53 -3.14 2.08 -1.88
N SER A 54 -3.83 2.00 -3.02
CA SER A 54 -5.14 1.35 -3.11
C SER A 54 -5.08 -0.11 -2.70
N ALA A 55 -4.07 -0.86 -3.13
CA ALA A 55 -3.95 -2.27 -2.75
C ALA A 55 -3.74 -2.47 -1.23
N ILE A 56 -2.96 -1.60 -0.58
CA ILE A 56 -2.79 -1.63 0.88
C ILE A 56 -4.11 -1.25 1.56
N LEU A 57 -4.75 -0.17 1.12
CA LEU A 57 -5.95 0.36 1.74
C LEU A 57 -7.13 -0.61 1.61
N ASP A 58 -7.29 -1.24 0.44
CA ASP A 58 -8.29 -2.27 0.19
C ASP A 58 -8.04 -3.48 1.09
N GLN A 59 -6.79 -3.93 1.21
CA GLN A 59 -6.43 -5.04 2.10
C GLN A 59 -6.70 -4.70 3.58
N ALA A 60 -6.41 -3.48 4.00
CA ALA A 60 -6.69 -3.03 5.36
C ALA A 60 -8.20 -3.05 5.65
N ASN A 61 -9.00 -2.54 4.72
CA ASN A 61 -10.45 -2.54 4.84
C ASN A 61 -11.04 -3.95 4.83
N GLU A 62 -10.57 -4.82 3.92
CA GLU A 62 -11.04 -6.21 3.81
C GLU A 62 -10.73 -7.04 5.08
N LEU A 63 -9.58 -6.79 5.71
CA LEU A 63 -9.10 -7.58 6.85
C LEU A 63 -9.30 -6.89 8.22
N GLY A 64 -9.89 -5.70 8.25
CA GLY A 64 -10.17 -4.96 9.48
C GLY A 64 -8.91 -4.39 10.17
N TYR A 65 -7.89 -4.02 9.40
CA TYR A 65 -6.68 -3.39 9.94
C TYR A 65 -6.86 -1.88 10.17
N SER A 66 -6.00 -1.32 11.04
CA SER A 66 -6.00 0.10 11.41
C SER A 66 -5.27 0.99 10.40
N SER A 67 -5.43 2.30 10.53
CA SER A 67 -4.63 3.26 9.79
C SER A 67 -3.13 3.15 10.12
N GLU A 68 -2.74 2.85 11.36
CA GLU A 68 -1.34 2.63 11.72
C GLU A 68 -0.74 1.44 10.96
N TRP A 69 -1.52 0.40 10.72
CA TRP A 69 -1.08 -0.72 9.87
C TRP A 69 -0.85 -0.26 8.42
N VAL A 70 -1.76 0.54 7.85
CA VAL A 70 -1.60 1.11 6.51
C VAL A 70 -0.33 1.96 6.42
N GLU A 71 -0.06 2.79 7.44
CA GLU A 71 1.16 3.62 7.52
C GLU A 71 2.44 2.76 7.49
N VAL A 72 2.47 1.66 8.26
CA VAL A 72 3.61 0.73 8.27
C VAL A 72 3.78 0.05 6.92
N GLU A 73 2.70 -0.40 6.30
CA GLU A 73 2.76 -1.08 5.00
C GLU A 73 3.16 -0.13 3.86
N LEU A 74 2.76 1.14 3.92
CA LEU A 74 3.25 2.15 2.96
C LEU A 74 4.76 2.35 3.09
N LYS A 75 5.31 2.38 4.31
CA LYS A 75 6.76 2.46 4.53
C LYS A 75 7.47 1.23 3.99
N PHE A 76 6.90 0.05 4.19
CA PHE A 76 7.45 -1.20 3.63
C PHE A 76 7.50 -1.16 2.11
N GLU A 77 6.40 -0.81 1.44
CA GLU A 77 6.38 -0.77 -0.03
C GLU A 77 7.27 0.34 -0.58
N ALA A 78 7.38 1.47 0.12
CA ALA A 78 8.33 2.52 -0.26
C ALA A 78 9.79 2.02 -0.21
N GLN A 79 10.16 1.25 0.81
CA GLN A 79 11.47 0.61 0.86
C GLN A 79 11.66 -0.43 -0.25
N ALA A 80 10.62 -1.21 -0.57
CA ALA A 80 10.64 -2.18 -1.66
C ALA A 80 10.87 -1.50 -3.02
N GLU A 81 10.18 -0.39 -3.27
CA GLU A 81 10.32 0.43 -4.49
C GLU A 81 11.72 1.06 -4.57
N ALA A 82 12.25 1.58 -3.45
CA ALA A 82 13.61 2.13 -3.41
C ALA A 82 14.70 1.08 -3.70
N VAL A 83 14.49 -0.18 -3.32
CA VAL A 83 15.39 -1.30 -3.65
C VAL A 83 15.26 -1.72 -5.12
N GLY A 84 14.10 -1.48 -5.75
CA GLY A 84 13.81 -1.89 -7.13
C GLY A 84 13.56 -3.40 -7.31
N ASP A 85 13.55 -4.18 -6.22
CA ASP A 85 13.26 -5.61 -6.22
C ASP A 85 12.47 -5.98 -4.96
N ARG A 86 11.14 -5.92 -5.10
CA ARG A 86 10.20 -6.23 -4.02
C ARG A 86 10.34 -7.67 -3.52
N ALA A 87 10.65 -8.64 -4.39
CA ALA A 87 10.80 -10.03 -3.99
C ALA A 87 12.05 -10.23 -3.13
N LYS A 88 13.15 -9.57 -3.48
CA LYS A 88 14.35 -9.51 -2.63
C LYS A 88 14.05 -8.80 -1.31
N TRP A 89 13.34 -7.67 -1.33
CA TRP A 89 13.00 -6.93 -0.11
C TRP A 89 12.15 -7.76 0.86
N LEU A 90 11.13 -8.46 0.37
CA LEU A 90 10.31 -9.38 1.16
C LEU A 90 11.15 -10.47 1.84
N ARG A 91 12.10 -11.08 1.13
CA ARG A 91 12.98 -12.11 1.72
C ARG A 91 13.90 -11.54 2.78
N LEU A 92 14.40 -10.31 2.57
CA LEU A 92 15.24 -9.63 3.56
C LEU A 92 14.45 -9.28 4.83
N ASP A 93 13.22 -8.79 4.71
CA ASP A 93 12.38 -8.49 5.88
C ASP A 93 12.05 -9.75 6.71
N VAL A 94 11.74 -10.87 6.06
CA VAL A 94 11.55 -12.17 6.76
C VAL A 94 12.82 -12.60 7.47
N ALA A 95 13.97 -12.54 6.79
CA ALA A 95 15.25 -12.92 7.38
C ALA A 95 15.63 -12.02 8.58
N ALA A 96 15.36 -10.71 8.49
CA ALA A 96 15.61 -9.76 9.56
C ALA A 96 14.71 -9.99 10.80
N ARG A 97 13.56 -10.65 10.61
CA ARG A 97 12.61 -11.05 11.66
C ARG A 97 12.74 -12.52 12.06
N GLU A 98 13.91 -13.10 11.77
CA GLU A 98 14.31 -14.46 12.13
C GLU A 98 13.40 -15.57 11.59
N ALA A 99 12.64 -15.28 10.52
CA ALA A 99 11.64 -16.20 9.96
C ALA A 99 10.66 -16.77 11.00
N SER A 100 10.33 -15.96 12.01
CA SER A 100 9.26 -16.26 12.97
C SER A 100 7.91 -16.45 12.28
N ASP A 101 6.98 -17.18 12.89
CA ASP A 101 5.63 -17.42 12.35
C ASP A 101 4.92 -16.10 11.98
N GLU A 102 5.00 -15.08 12.84
CA GLU A 102 4.46 -13.75 12.57
C GLU A 102 5.07 -13.11 11.31
N SER A 103 6.38 -13.26 11.10
CA SER A 103 7.04 -12.73 9.91
C SER A 103 6.63 -13.47 8.63
N LEU A 104 6.36 -14.76 8.72
CA LEU A 104 5.86 -15.58 7.61
C LEU A 104 4.41 -15.22 7.28
N ASP A 105 3.58 -14.94 8.29
CA ASP A 105 2.22 -14.45 8.10
C ASP A 105 2.21 -13.09 7.41
N LEU A 106 3.04 -12.14 7.85
CA LEU A 106 3.22 -10.84 7.19
C LEU A 106 3.73 -10.99 5.75
N TYR A 107 4.68 -11.90 5.52
CA TYR A 107 5.15 -12.21 4.17
C TYR A 107 4.01 -12.68 3.27
N ASN A 108 3.20 -13.63 3.73
CA ASN A 108 2.07 -14.17 2.98
C ASN A 108 1.03 -13.09 2.66
N LEU A 109 0.70 -12.25 3.64
CA LEU A 109 -0.20 -11.10 3.46
C LEU A 109 0.31 -10.12 2.38
N ARG A 110 1.62 -9.83 2.38
CA ARG A 110 2.21 -8.93 1.38
C ARG A 110 2.32 -9.57 0.01
N VAL A 111 2.58 -10.87 -0.08
CA VAL A 111 2.60 -11.59 -1.35
C VAL A 111 1.21 -11.62 -1.97
N SER A 112 0.16 -11.89 -1.19
CA SER A 112 -1.21 -11.97 -1.71
C SER A 112 -1.74 -10.64 -2.25
N ARG A 113 -1.21 -9.50 -1.78
CA ARG A 113 -1.67 -8.14 -2.13
C ARG A 113 -1.73 -7.85 -3.63
N PHE A 114 -0.79 -8.39 -4.40
CA PHE A 114 -0.68 -8.12 -5.84
C PHE A 114 -0.90 -9.36 -6.71
N ILE A 115 -1.33 -10.48 -6.12
CA ILE A 115 -1.77 -11.64 -6.89
C ILE A 115 -3.20 -11.35 -7.34
N SER A 116 -3.44 -11.31 -8.66
CA SER A 116 -4.78 -11.14 -9.21
C SER A 116 -5.73 -12.17 -8.58
N LYS A 117 -6.81 -11.72 -7.92
CA LYS A 117 -7.91 -12.61 -7.52
C LYS A 117 -8.42 -13.28 -8.81
N PRO A 118 -8.39 -14.60 -8.96
CA PRO A 118 -8.99 -15.25 -10.12
C PRO A 118 -10.51 -15.02 -10.07
N GLY A 119 -11.02 -14.13 -10.92
CA GLY A 119 -12.46 -13.82 -10.95
C GLY A 119 -12.91 -12.57 -11.70
N SER A 120 -12.04 -11.66 -12.11
CA SER A 120 -12.43 -10.47 -12.90
C SER A 120 -12.04 -10.60 -14.38
N ASN A 121 -12.44 -11.69 -15.04
CA ASN A 121 -12.41 -11.78 -16.50
C ASN A 121 -13.84 -11.66 -17.04
N GLY A 122 -13.99 -10.64 -17.89
CA GLY A 122 -15.07 -10.36 -18.85
C GLY A 122 -16.33 -11.23 -18.80
N LYS A 123 -17.46 -10.59 -18.45
CA LYS A 123 -18.68 -10.87 -19.22
C LYS A 123 -18.44 -10.32 -20.63
N GLU A 124 -17.93 -11.17 -21.50
CA GLU A 124 -18.11 -10.99 -22.94
C GLU A 124 -19.61 -11.03 -23.25
N SER A 125 -19.99 -10.04 -24.02
CA SER A 125 -21.30 -9.79 -24.60
C SER A 125 -21.76 -10.98 -25.43
N ASN A 126 -23.00 -11.40 -25.21
CA ASN A 126 -23.83 -12.00 -26.26
C ASN A 126 -25.07 -11.12 -26.36
N ASP A 127 -25.08 -10.27 -27.39
CA ASP A 127 -26.25 -9.85 -28.18
C ASP A 127 -25.75 -9.21 -29.48
#